data_AF-A0AAU5LZ54-F1
#
_entry.id   AF-A0AAU5LZ54-F1
#
_cell.length_a   1.000
_cell.length_b   1.000
_cell.length_c   1.000
_cell.angle_alpha   90.00
_cell.angle_beta   90.00
_cell.angle_gamma   90.00
#
_symmetry.space_group_name_H-M   'P 1'
#
loop_
_entity.id
_entity.type
_entity.pdbx_description
1 polymer ?
#
loop_
_entity_poly.entity_id
_entity_poly.type
_entity_poly.pdbx_seq_one_letter_code
_entity_poly.pdbx_strand_id
1 'polypeptide(L)'
;MRIDFWSDIICPWCGLMEHRLDEAVERFAHGDEVKVVHRSFPLHPDLPVEGTTQIEMAKQYGLSRDAIARNLLPIEQLAEREGLRPYRALERPMGPTAMLHELLAFAGERGLHTEAWHQAFRQHFGEGRNLWSVDDVVAFAVDLGLDPDEVRDVLRSGRYRAQVQRDQREAQELGAGGTPFIVIDGSLALPGARDIDGIVALLERAWAASHPVVVVDEGAMCLPDEGVCQPGLDATA
;
A
#
# COMPACT_ATOMS: atom_id res chain seq x y z
N MET A 1 -2.33 9.18 12.31
CA MET A 1 -1.21 8.35 11.79
C MET A 1 -1.31 8.27 10.27
N ARG A 2 -0.19 8.35 9.55
CA ARG A 2 -0.13 8.16 8.10
C ARG A 2 0.64 6.88 7.76
N ILE A 3 0.11 6.11 6.83
CA ILE A 3 0.76 4.91 6.27
C ILE A 3 0.97 5.13 4.79
N ASP A 4 2.21 5.28 4.36
CA ASP A 4 2.55 5.25 2.93
C ASP A 4 2.76 3.80 2.51
N PHE A 5 2.00 3.34 1.52
CA PHE A 5 1.99 1.94 1.05
C PHE A 5 2.40 1.85 -0.42
N TRP A 6 3.65 1.47 -0.67
CA TRP A 6 4.17 1.19 -2.00
C TRP A 6 3.79 -0.21 -2.45
N SER A 7 3.14 -0.25 -3.62
CA SER A 7 2.62 -1.48 -4.20
C SER A 7 2.68 -1.46 -5.73
N ASP A 8 2.58 -2.66 -6.31
CA ASP A 8 2.36 -2.87 -7.74
C ASP A 8 1.12 -3.74 -7.91
N ILE A 9 0.30 -3.44 -8.92
CA ILE A 9 -0.96 -4.16 -9.19
C ILE A 9 -0.70 -5.62 -9.55
N ILE A 10 0.42 -5.92 -10.18
CA ILE A 10 0.78 -7.30 -10.56
C ILE A 10 1.39 -8.12 -9.40
N CYS A 11 1.72 -7.50 -8.26
CA CYS A 11 2.34 -8.17 -7.13
C CYS A 11 1.30 -8.90 -6.26
N PRO A 12 1.32 -10.24 -6.18
CA PRO A 12 0.29 -11.00 -5.46
C PRO A 12 0.37 -10.81 -3.94
N TRP A 13 1.53 -10.43 -3.41
CA TRP A 13 1.63 -10.04 -2.00
C TRP A 13 1.08 -8.63 -1.74
N CYS A 14 1.05 -7.73 -2.74
CA CYS A 14 0.46 -6.40 -2.57
C CYS A 14 -1.05 -6.44 -2.43
N GLY A 15 -1.75 -7.19 -3.29
CA GLY A 15 -3.20 -7.32 -3.19
C GLY A 15 -3.64 -8.02 -1.89
N LEU A 16 -2.89 -9.04 -1.43
CA LEU A 16 -3.14 -9.65 -0.12
C LEU A 16 -2.81 -8.70 1.04
N MET A 17 -1.72 -7.94 0.95
CA MET A 17 -1.34 -6.98 1.98
C MET A 17 -2.34 -5.81 2.07
N GLU A 18 -2.93 -5.38 0.96
CA GLU A 18 -4.00 -4.38 0.95
C GLU A 18 -5.19 -4.84 1.80
N HIS A 19 -5.72 -6.03 1.51
CA HIS A 19 -6.82 -6.61 2.28
C HIS A 19 -6.48 -6.71 3.77
N ARG A 20 -5.26 -7.15 4.09
CA ARG A 20 -4.80 -7.28 5.48
C ARG A 20 -4.59 -5.93 6.16
N LEU A 21 -4.19 -4.90 5.42
CA LEU A 21 -3.99 -3.56 5.95
C LEU A 21 -5.34 -2.95 6.32
N ASP A 22 -6.36 -3.10 5.48
CA ASP A 22 -7.73 -2.67 5.79
C ASP A 22 -8.26 -3.35 7.05
N GLU A 23 -8.19 -4.68 7.11
CA GLU A 23 -8.60 -5.46 8.29
C GLU A 23 -7.84 -5.05 9.56
N ALA A 24 -6.54 -4.76 9.43
CA ALA A 24 -5.73 -4.34 10.57
C ALA A 24 -6.10 -2.92 11.03
N VAL A 25 -6.38 -2.00 10.11
CA VAL A 25 -6.85 -0.64 10.44
C VAL A 25 -8.20 -0.70 11.12
N GLU A 26 -9.13 -1.54 10.66
CA GLU A 26 -10.44 -1.74 11.30
C GLU A 26 -10.32 -2.31 12.73
N ARG A 27 -9.36 -3.20 12.97
CA ARG A 27 -9.12 -3.79 14.30
C ARG A 27 -8.32 -2.89 15.23
N PHE A 28 -7.63 -1.90 14.69
CA PHE A 28 -6.80 -1.00 15.47
C PHE A 28 -7.66 0.03 16.20
N ALA A 29 -7.44 0.20 17.51
CA ALA A 29 -8.27 1.06 18.36
C ALA A 29 -8.35 2.54 17.90
N HIS A 30 -7.34 3.00 17.15
CA HIS A 30 -7.29 4.35 16.57
C HIS A 30 -7.38 4.33 15.04
N GLY A 31 -8.08 3.32 14.47
CA GLY A 31 -8.23 3.13 13.03
C GLY A 31 -8.79 4.36 12.30
N ASP A 32 -9.74 5.06 12.92
CA ASP A 32 -10.34 6.30 12.38
C ASP A 32 -9.32 7.45 12.21
N GLU A 33 -8.18 7.36 12.88
CA GLU A 33 -7.09 8.34 12.82
C GLU A 33 -5.98 7.90 11.87
N VAL A 34 -6.15 6.76 11.18
CA VAL A 34 -5.21 6.25 10.20
C VAL A 34 -5.57 6.74 8.80
N LYS A 35 -4.58 7.29 8.10
CA LYS A 35 -4.65 7.61 6.67
C LYS A 35 -3.69 6.74 5.88
N VAL A 36 -4.23 5.81 5.10
CA VAL A 36 -3.45 5.03 4.13
C VAL A 36 -3.28 5.85 2.84
N VAL A 37 -2.05 5.91 2.33
CA VAL A 37 -1.70 6.57 1.08
C VAL A 37 -0.95 5.57 0.21
N HIS A 38 -1.61 5.09 -0.84
CA HIS A 38 -0.98 4.21 -1.81
C HIS A 38 0.02 4.98 -2.68
N ARG A 39 1.17 4.34 -2.94
CA ARG A 39 2.29 4.88 -3.70
C ARG A 39 2.70 3.91 -4.80
N SER A 40 3.17 4.46 -5.90
CA SER A 40 3.49 3.66 -7.10
C SER A 40 4.84 2.97 -6.98
N PHE A 41 4.91 1.69 -7.37
CA PHE A 41 6.18 0.97 -7.55
C PHE A 41 6.05 -0.08 -8.66
N PRO A 42 6.12 0.30 -9.94
CA PRO A 42 6.08 -0.65 -11.05
C PRO A 42 7.30 -1.59 -11.04
N LEU A 43 7.09 -2.91 -11.00
CA LEU A 43 8.14 -3.93 -10.89
C LEU A 43 8.70 -4.35 -12.25
N HIS A 44 7.83 -4.51 -13.24
CA HIS A 44 8.18 -5.11 -14.53
C HIS A 44 7.78 -4.20 -15.69
N PRO A 45 8.49 -3.08 -15.92
CA PRO A 45 8.16 -2.13 -16.98
C PRO A 45 8.32 -2.70 -18.40
N ASP A 46 9.11 -3.76 -18.57
CA ASP A 46 9.45 -4.35 -19.87
C ASP A 46 8.48 -5.46 -20.31
N LEU A 47 7.39 -5.70 -19.56
CA LEU A 47 6.39 -6.70 -19.97
C LEU A 47 5.64 -6.25 -21.23
N PRO A 48 5.18 -7.21 -22.06
CA PRO A 48 4.40 -6.92 -23.26
C PRO A 48 3.03 -6.31 -22.92
N VAL A 49 2.59 -5.33 -23.73
CA VAL A 49 1.29 -4.65 -23.56
C VAL A 49 0.13 -5.57 -23.91
N GLU A 50 0.33 -6.48 -24.88
CA GLU A 50 -0.61 -7.55 -25.23
C GLU A 50 -0.83 -8.55 -24.08
N GLY A 51 0.00 -8.47 -23.04
CA GLY A 51 -0.03 -9.34 -21.88
C GLY A 51 0.78 -10.62 -22.06
N THR A 52 1.15 -11.21 -20.93
CA THR A 52 1.77 -12.54 -20.85
C THR A 52 1.21 -13.28 -19.63
N THR A 53 1.56 -14.54 -19.45
CA THR A 53 1.22 -15.26 -18.21
C THR A 53 2.35 -15.16 -17.20
N GLN A 54 2.01 -15.30 -15.92
CA GLN A 54 2.98 -15.44 -14.83
C GLN A 54 4.00 -16.57 -15.09
N ILE A 55 3.57 -17.64 -15.75
CA ILE A 55 4.40 -18.80 -16.09
C ILE A 55 5.39 -18.46 -17.21
N GLU A 56 4.94 -17.77 -18.26
CA GLU A 56 5.80 -17.35 -19.37
C GLU A 56 6.84 -16.33 -18.91
N MET A 57 6.45 -15.33 -18.12
CA MET A 57 7.38 -14.38 -17.52
C MET A 57 8.46 -15.11 -16.72
N ALA A 58 8.07 -16.01 -15.83
CA ALA A 58 9.02 -16.70 -14.96
C ALA A 58 9.92 -17.71 -15.70
N LYS A 59 9.49 -18.27 -16.85
CA LYS A 59 10.36 -19.06 -17.73
C LYS A 59 11.54 -18.24 -18.26
N GLN A 60 11.37 -16.94 -18.51
CA GLN A 60 12.46 -16.06 -18.93
C GLN A 60 13.56 -15.94 -17.86
N TYR A 61 13.19 -16.15 -16.59
CA TYR A 61 14.09 -16.21 -15.45
C TYR A 61 14.55 -17.64 -15.08
N GLY A 62 14.29 -18.62 -15.94
CA GLY A 62 14.72 -20.02 -15.73
C GLY A 62 13.90 -20.80 -14.70
N LEU A 63 12.72 -20.30 -14.30
CA LEU A 63 11.86 -20.99 -13.33
C LEU A 63 10.85 -21.91 -14.04
N SER A 64 10.63 -23.11 -13.47
CA SER A 64 9.63 -24.05 -13.97
C SER A 64 8.22 -23.69 -13.48
N ARG A 65 7.19 -24.16 -14.20
CA ARG A 65 5.77 -24.02 -13.78
C ARG A 65 5.58 -24.46 -12.33
N ASP A 66 6.11 -25.63 -11.97
CA ASP A 66 5.97 -26.18 -10.62
C ASP A 66 6.67 -25.32 -9.56
N ALA A 67 7.83 -24.73 -9.88
CA ALA A 67 8.53 -23.83 -8.96
C ALA A 67 7.70 -22.57 -8.67
N ILE A 68 7.07 -22.00 -9.69
CA ILE A 68 6.22 -20.80 -9.54
C ILE A 68 4.93 -21.14 -8.81
N ALA A 69 4.27 -22.25 -9.18
CA ALA A 69 3.06 -22.71 -8.52
C ALA A 69 3.27 -22.96 -7.03
N ARG A 70 4.42 -23.55 -6.63
CA ARG A 70 4.80 -23.72 -5.22
C ARG A 70 4.90 -22.40 -4.45
N ASN A 71 5.17 -21.28 -5.11
CA ASN A 71 5.29 -19.97 -4.48
C ASN A 71 3.95 -19.19 -4.47
N LEU A 72 3.13 -19.34 -5.51
CA LEU A 72 1.93 -18.51 -5.70
C LEU A 72 0.65 -19.15 -5.17
N LEU A 73 0.50 -20.48 -5.27
CA LEU A 73 -0.68 -21.17 -4.74
C LEU A 73 -0.84 -21.01 -3.22
N PRO A 74 0.23 -20.97 -2.39
CA PRO A 74 0.08 -20.66 -0.97
C PRO A 74 -0.51 -19.27 -0.71
N ILE A 75 -0.26 -18.29 -1.59
CA ILE A 75 -0.83 -16.93 -1.48
C ILE A 75 -2.32 -16.97 -1.76
N GLU A 76 -2.75 -17.68 -2.81
CA GLU A 76 -4.18 -17.89 -3.10
C GLU A 76 -4.88 -18.56 -1.92
N GLN A 77 -4.27 -19.59 -1.33
CA GLN A 77 -4.82 -20.27 -0.16
C GLN A 77 -4.90 -19.37 1.09
N LEU A 78 -3.94 -18.45 1.27
CA LEU A 78 -3.98 -17.46 2.35
C LEU A 78 -5.13 -16.47 2.13
N ALA A 79 -5.19 -15.87 0.94
CA ALA A 79 -6.27 -14.97 0.54
C ALA A 79 -7.64 -15.64 0.73
N GLU A 80 -7.78 -16.90 0.32
CA GLU A 80 -8.99 -17.67 0.55
C GLU A 80 -9.34 -17.81 2.04
N ARG A 81 -8.39 -18.19 2.90
CA ARG A 81 -8.64 -18.33 4.34
C ARG A 81 -9.06 -17.01 4.99
N GLU A 82 -8.62 -15.89 4.44
CA GLU A 82 -8.92 -14.55 4.91
C GLU A 82 -10.20 -13.96 4.27
N GLY A 83 -10.83 -14.68 3.34
CA GLY A 83 -12.11 -14.28 2.73
C GLY A 83 -11.96 -13.49 1.42
N LEU A 84 -10.74 -13.19 0.99
CA LEU A 84 -10.44 -12.58 -0.29
C LEU A 84 -10.58 -13.61 -1.42
N ARG A 85 -11.80 -13.75 -1.95
CA ARG A 85 -12.15 -14.77 -2.98
C ARG A 85 -13.01 -14.20 -4.10
N PRO A 86 -12.75 -14.58 -5.37
CA PRO A 86 -11.57 -15.31 -5.84
C PRO A 86 -10.29 -14.47 -5.76
N TYR A 87 -9.12 -15.11 -5.63
CA TYR A 87 -7.81 -14.45 -5.73
C TYR A 87 -6.85 -15.33 -6.54
N ARG A 88 -6.59 -14.93 -7.78
CA ARG A 88 -5.83 -15.70 -8.78
C ARG A 88 -4.42 -15.15 -8.90
N ALA A 89 -3.49 -15.66 -8.10
CA ALA A 89 -2.08 -15.27 -8.14
C ALA A 89 -1.24 -16.08 -9.14
N LEU A 90 -1.71 -17.22 -9.67
CA LEU A 90 -0.98 -18.00 -10.66
C LEU A 90 -1.53 -17.79 -12.09
N GLU A 91 -2.83 -18.02 -12.26
CA GLU A 91 -3.51 -18.00 -13.56
C GLU A 91 -4.23 -16.65 -13.77
N ARG A 92 -3.46 -15.65 -14.19
CA ARG A 92 -3.93 -14.31 -14.57
C ARG A 92 -3.02 -13.71 -15.67
N PRO A 93 -3.49 -12.72 -16.44
CA PRO A 93 -2.63 -11.99 -17.33
C PRO A 93 -1.69 -11.06 -16.56
N MET A 94 -0.49 -10.84 -17.09
CA MET A 94 0.54 -9.95 -16.57
C MET A 94 0.90 -8.96 -17.66
N GLY A 95 1.21 -7.72 -17.29
CA GLY A 95 1.64 -6.70 -18.25
C GLY A 95 2.28 -5.51 -17.57
N PRO A 96 2.71 -4.51 -18.34
CA PRO A 96 3.35 -3.31 -17.81
C PRO A 96 2.33 -2.47 -17.02
N THR A 97 2.68 -2.09 -15.80
CA THR A 97 1.75 -1.37 -14.90
C THR A 97 1.95 0.13 -14.87
N ALA A 98 2.96 0.68 -15.57
CA ALA A 98 3.30 2.10 -15.50
C ALA A 98 2.12 3.03 -15.86
N MET A 99 1.38 2.73 -16.94
CA MET A 99 0.21 3.53 -17.32
C MET A 99 -0.93 3.40 -16.31
N LEU A 100 -1.13 2.20 -15.76
CA LEU A 100 -2.12 2.00 -14.70
C LEU A 100 -1.76 2.79 -13.44
N HIS A 101 -0.48 2.85 -13.06
CA HIS A 101 -0.02 3.71 -11.97
C HIS A 101 -0.23 5.22 -12.26
N GLU A 102 -0.03 5.67 -13.50
CA GLU A 102 -0.36 7.05 -13.88
C GLU A 102 -1.87 7.32 -13.74
N LEU A 103 -2.73 6.38 -14.13
CA LEU A 103 -4.17 6.47 -13.91
C LEU A 103 -4.53 6.47 -12.41
N LEU A 104 -3.91 5.61 -11.59
CA LEU A 104 -4.19 5.55 -10.15
C LEU A 104 -3.82 6.87 -9.45
N ALA A 105 -2.73 7.52 -9.87
CA ALA A 105 -2.39 8.86 -9.41
C ALA A 105 -3.44 9.91 -9.82
N PHE A 106 -3.91 9.85 -11.07
CA PHE A 106 -5.00 10.72 -11.55
C PHE A 106 -6.31 10.49 -10.79
N ALA A 107 -6.71 9.23 -10.56
CA ALA A 107 -7.90 8.87 -9.81
C ALA A 107 -7.83 9.42 -8.37
N GLY A 108 -6.63 9.41 -7.77
CA GLY A 108 -6.35 10.09 -6.50
C GLY A 108 -6.68 11.60 -6.54
N GLU A 109 -6.27 12.33 -7.59
CA GLU A 109 -6.62 13.75 -7.76
C GLU A 109 -8.15 13.97 -7.88
N ARG A 110 -8.89 12.95 -8.32
CA ARG A 110 -10.36 12.95 -8.41
C ARG A 110 -11.07 12.46 -7.15
N GLY A 111 -10.34 12.26 -6.06
CA GLY A 111 -10.89 11.82 -4.78
C GLY A 111 -11.18 10.32 -4.70
N LEU A 112 -10.73 9.54 -5.67
CA LEU A 112 -10.92 8.08 -5.71
C LEU A 112 -9.76 7.30 -5.08
N HIS A 113 -8.85 7.99 -4.39
CA HIS A 113 -7.62 7.48 -3.74
C HIS A 113 -7.57 5.95 -3.54
N THR A 114 -8.06 5.46 -2.40
CA THR A 114 -8.02 4.04 -2.00
C THR A 114 -8.92 3.17 -2.87
N GLU A 115 -10.12 3.66 -3.20
CA GLU A 115 -11.10 2.93 -4.03
C GLU A 115 -10.51 2.48 -5.38
N ALA A 116 -9.75 3.34 -6.06
CA ALA A 116 -9.14 3.03 -7.33
C ALA A 116 -8.10 1.89 -7.22
N TRP A 117 -7.34 1.85 -6.12
CA TRP A 117 -6.40 0.75 -5.86
C TRP A 117 -7.12 -0.55 -5.54
N HIS A 118 -8.18 -0.50 -4.71
CA HIS A 118 -8.99 -1.67 -4.37
C HIS A 118 -9.64 -2.28 -5.62
N GLN A 119 -10.23 -1.44 -6.46
CA GLN A 119 -10.76 -1.83 -7.76
C GLN A 119 -9.69 -2.47 -8.66
N ALA A 120 -8.49 -1.88 -8.75
CA ALA A 120 -7.43 -2.43 -9.58
C ALA A 120 -6.99 -3.83 -9.11
N PHE A 121 -6.80 -4.03 -7.79
CA PHE A 121 -6.48 -5.34 -7.25
C PHE A 121 -7.61 -6.35 -7.46
N ARG A 122 -8.86 -5.95 -7.23
CA ARG A 122 -10.03 -6.81 -7.44
C ARG A 122 -10.17 -7.25 -8.90
N GLN A 123 -10.08 -6.32 -9.85
CA GLN A 123 -10.21 -6.65 -11.27
C GLN A 123 -9.02 -7.50 -11.77
N HIS A 124 -7.82 -7.25 -11.25
CA HIS A 124 -6.65 -8.02 -11.64
C HIS A 124 -6.64 -9.44 -11.05
N PHE A 125 -6.73 -9.57 -9.73
CA PHE A 125 -6.61 -10.86 -9.03
C PHE A 125 -7.94 -11.62 -8.94
N GLY A 126 -9.07 -10.93 -8.80
CA GLY A 126 -10.38 -11.58 -8.73
C GLY A 126 -10.91 -11.96 -10.11
N GLU A 127 -10.90 -11.00 -11.03
CA GLU A 127 -11.54 -11.14 -12.35
C GLU A 127 -10.55 -11.58 -13.44
N GLY A 128 -9.25 -11.46 -13.22
CA GLY A 128 -8.23 -11.81 -14.22
C GLY A 128 -8.24 -10.88 -15.43
N ARG A 129 -8.65 -9.62 -15.25
CA ARG A 129 -8.79 -8.65 -16.34
C ARG A 129 -7.42 -8.13 -16.80
N ASN A 130 -7.30 -7.87 -18.09
CA ASN A 130 -6.18 -7.10 -18.65
C ASN A 130 -6.33 -5.62 -18.29
N LEU A 131 -5.23 -4.99 -17.86
CA LEU A 131 -5.20 -3.59 -17.44
C LEU A 131 -3.97 -2.85 -18.03
N TRP A 132 -3.47 -3.31 -19.17
CA TRP A 132 -2.11 -2.98 -19.62
C TRP A 132 -2.07 -2.06 -20.85
N SER A 133 -3.07 -2.17 -21.73
CA SER A 133 -3.19 -1.29 -22.89
C SER A 133 -3.89 0.02 -22.54
N VAL A 134 -3.77 1.02 -23.41
CA VAL A 134 -4.50 2.29 -23.24
C VAL A 134 -6.01 2.05 -23.17
N ASP A 135 -6.54 1.19 -24.03
CA ASP A 135 -7.98 0.88 -24.06
C ASP A 135 -8.42 0.14 -22.80
N ASP A 136 -7.61 -0.79 -22.28
CA ASP A 136 -7.89 -1.48 -21.01
C ASP A 136 -7.93 -0.50 -19.83
N VAL A 137 -6.92 0.38 -19.74
CA VAL A 137 -6.80 1.38 -18.66
C VAL A 137 -7.94 2.40 -18.74
N VAL A 138 -8.35 2.83 -19.94
CA VAL A 138 -9.52 3.70 -20.13
C VAL A 138 -10.81 2.98 -19.71
N ALA A 139 -10.98 1.71 -20.11
CA ALA A 139 -12.16 0.94 -19.73
C ALA A 139 -12.25 0.76 -18.20
N PHE A 140 -11.13 0.49 -17.54
CA PHE A 140 -11.04 0.46 -16.08
C PHE A 140 -11.38 1.81 -15.44
N ALA A 141 -10.90 2.92 -16.01
CA ALA A 141 -11.24 4.26 -15.52
C ALA A 141 -12.73 4.59 -15.65
N VAL A 142 -13.40 4.10 -16.70
CA VAL A 142 -14.85 4.25 -16.87
C VAL A 142 -15.62 3.50 -15.76
N ASP A 143 -15.14 2.32 -15.33
CA ASP A 143 -15.75 1.59 -14.21
C ASP A 143 -15.63 2.35 -12.88
N LEU A 144 -14.65 3.25 -12.78
CA LEU A 144 -14.47 4.18 -11.65
C LEU A 144 -15.29 5.48 -11.81
N GLY A 145 -16.03 5.64 -12.90
CA GLY A 145 -16.82 6.84 -13.20
C GLY A 145 -15.99 8.02 -13.73
N LEU A 146 -14.77 7.77 -14.22
CA LEU A 146 -13.92 8.80 -14.81
C LEU A 146 -14.24 9.01 -16.30
N ASP A 147 -14.04 10.25 -16.77
CA ASP A 147 -14.26 10.59 -18.17
C ASP A 147 -13.18 9.95 -19.08
N PRO A 148 -13.57 9.17 -20.10
CA PRO A 148 -12.62 8.42 -20.91
C PRO A 148 -11.72 9.32 -21.78
N ASP A 149 -12.18 10.49 -22.20
CA ASP A 149 -11.39 11.39 -23.03
C ASP A 149 -10.35 12.13 -22.19
N GLU A 150 -10.71 12.54 -20.98
CA GLU A 150 -9.78 13.07 -20.00
C GLU A 150 -8.70 12.05 -19.62
N VAL A 151 -9.07 10.79 -19.42
CA VAL A 151 -8.12 9.71 -19.12
C VAL A 151 -7.16 9.49 -20.28
N ARG A 152 -7.64 9.46 -21.53
CA ARG A 152 -6.76 9.35 -22.72
C ARG A 152 -5.78 10.51 -22.79
N ASP A 153 -6.21 11.73 -22.49
CA ASP A 153 -5.34 12.90 -22.47
C ASP A 153 -4.28 12.83 -21.37
N VAL A 154 -4.65 12.37 -20.18
CA VAL A 154 -3.72 12.13 -19.07
C VAL A 154 -2.65 11.10 -19.46
N LEU A 155 -3.05 9.96 -20.03
CA LEU A 155 -2.13 8.90 -20.43
C LEU A 155 -1.23 9.33 -21.60
N ARG A 156 -1.79 10.00 -22.62
CA ARG A 156 -1.04 10.51 -23.77
C ARG A 156 -0.01 11.57 -23.38
N SER A 157 -0.37 12.45 -22.45
CA SER A 157 0.53 13.52 -21.98
C SER A 157 1.60 13.00 -21.01
N GLY A 158 1.41 11.82 -20.41
CA GLY A 158 2.32 11.29 -19.39
C GLY A 158 2.33 12.15 -18.13
N ARG A 159 1.19 12.78 -17.79
CA ARG A 159 1.09 13.81 -16.75
C ARG A 159 1.61 13.32 -15.39
N TYR A 160 1.37 12.07 -15.05
CA TYR A 160 1.74 11.50 -13.74
C TYR A 160 3.01 10.66 -13.79
N ARG A 161 3.64 10.47 -14.96
CA ARG A 161 4.90 9.73 -15.09
C ARG A 161 5.98 10.18 -14.12
N ALA A 162 6.15 11.50 -13.97
CA ALA A 162 7.13 12.05 -13.04
C ALA A 162 6.78 11.73 -11.57
N GLN A 163 5.50 11.64 -11.22
CA GLN A 163 5.06 11.24 -9.87
C GLN A 163 5.32 9.76 -9.63
N VAL A 164 4.93 8.88 -10.56
CA VAL A 164 5.18 7.43 -10.48
C VAL A 164 6.68 7.15 -10.26
N GLN A 165 7.54 7.83 -11.02
CA GLN A 165 8.99 7.70 -10.87
C GLN A 165 9.52 8.27 -9.55
N ARG A 166 8.92 9.33 -9.02
CA ARG A 166 9.28 9.87 -7.70
C ARG A 166 8.90 8.91 -6.59
N ASP A 167 7.68 8.38 -6.60
CA ASP A 167 7.22 7.39 -5.61
C ASP A 167 8.16 6.18 -5.58
N GLN A 168 8.52 5.63 -6.74
CA GLN A 168 9.42 4.48 -6.80
C GLN A 168 10.83 4.78 -6.26
N ARG A 169 11.39 5.95 -6.61
CA ARG A 169 12.69 6.39 -6.09
C ARG A 169 12.66 6.62 -4.58
N GLU A 170 11.61 7.26 -4.08
CA GLU A 170 11.41 7.50 -2.64
C GLU A 170 11.44 6.17 -1.87
N ALA A 171 10.73 5.14 -2.34
CA ALA A 171 10.79 3.82 -1.72
C ALA A 171 12.19 3.19 -1.74
N GLN A 172 12.91 3.30 -2.86
CA GLN A 172 14.28 2.77 -2.98
C GLN A 172 15.26 3.48 -2.05
N GLU A 173 15.15 4.81 -1.91
CA GLU A 173 15.95 5.62 -0.98
C GLU A 173 15.66 5.25 0.47
N LEU A 174 14.41 4.87 0.78
CA LEU A 174 13.99 4.34 2.08
C LEU A 174 14.36 2.84 2.28
N GLY A 175 15.03 2.22 1.32
CA GLY A 175 15.57 0.86 1.42
C GLY A 175 14.66 -0.25 0.89
N ALA A 176 13.61 0.08 0.14
CA ALA A 176 12.74 -0.92 -0.48
C ALA A 176 13.47 -1.70 -1.58
N GLY A 177 13.63 -3.02 -1.40
CA GLY A 177 14.10 -3.94 -2.44
C GLY A 177 12.98 -4.47 -3.35
N GLY A 178 11.72 -4.10 -3.07
CA GLY A 178 10.54 -4.58 -3.77
C GLY A 178 9.26 -4.23 -3.01
N THR A 179 8.13 -4.78 -3.44
CA THR A 179 6.81 -4.55 -2.86
C THR A 179 6.21 -5.83 -2.26
N PRO A 180 5.26 -5.75 -1.31
CA PRO A 180 4.75 -4.53 -0.66
C PRO A 180 5.80 -3.90 0.26
N PHE A 181 5.74 -2.57 0.41
CA PHE A 181 6.57 -1.82 1.34
C PHE A 181 5.73 -0.73 1.99
N ILE A 182 5.69 -0.69 3.32
CA ILE A 182 4.95 0.34 4.06
C ILE A 182 5.87 1.18 4.92
N VAL A 183 5.54 2.45 5.08
CA VAL A 183 6.19 3.38 6.02
C VAL A 183 5.13 4.07 6.86
N ILE A 184 5.25 3.98 8.17
CA ILE A 184 4.33 4.58 9.13
C ILE A 184 4.97 5.84 9.72
N ASP A 185 4.22 6.95 9.66
CA ASP A 185 4.62 8.28 10.13
C ASP A 185 6.05 8.69 9.70
N GLY A 186 6.47 8.28 8.51
CA GLY A 186 7.80 8.57 7.94
C GLY A 186 8.98 7.97 8.70
N SER A 187 8.76 7.12 9.71
CA SER A 187 9.81 6.69 10.66
C SER A 187 9.94 5.18 10.79
N LEU A 188 8.85 4.42 10.59
CA LEU A 188 8.83 2.98 10.74
C LEU A 188 8.56 2.31 9.39
N ALA A 189 9.62 1.77 8.80
CA ALA A 189 9.55 1.03 7.53
C ALA A 189 9.38 -0.48 7.77
N LEU A 190 8.46 -1.09 7.01
CA LEU A 190 8.25 -2.54 6.98
C LEU A 190 8.34 -3.03 5.53
N PRO A 191 9.38 -3.81 5.18
CA PRO A 191 9.45 -4.51 3.91
C PRO A 191 8.66 -5.83 3.96
N GLY A 192 7.96 -6.11 2.87
CA GLY A 192 7.22 -7.36 2.65
C GLY A 192 5.88 -7.42 3.37
N ALA A 193 5.12 -8.47 3.06
CA ALA A 193 3.80 -8.69 3.63
C ALA A 193 3.88 -9.24 5.06
N ARG A 194 2.93 -8.84 5.90
CA ARG A 194 2.68 -9.41 7.23
C ARG A 194 1.26 -9.95 7.31
N ASP A 195 0.97 -10.77 8.31
CA ASP A 195 -0.39 -11.15 8.66
C ASP A 195 -1.09 -9.98 9.38
N ILE A 196 -2.42 -10.08 9.51
CA ILE A 196 -3.26 -9.03 10.10
C ILE A 196 -2.77 -8.68 11.51
N ASP A 197 -2.56 -9.68 12.37
CA ASP A 197 -2.12 -9.47 13.75
C ASP A 197 -0.74 -8.78 13.82
N GLY A 198 0.18 -9.14 12.93
CA GLY A 198 1.48 -8.49 12.82
C GLY A 198 1.38 -7.03 12.37
N ILE A 199 0.40 -6.68 11.53
CA ILE A 199 0.14 -5.28 11.15
C ILE A 199 -0.47 -4.52 12.33
N VAL A 200 -1.47 -5.08 13.02
CA VAL A 200 -2.09 -4.45 14.21
C VAL A 200 -1.03 -4.13 15.26
N ALA A 201 -0.19 -5.09 15.61
CA ALA A 201 0.89 -4.88 16.59
C ALA A 201 1.88 -3.78 16.13
N LEU A 202 2.11 -3.64 14.83
CA LEU A 202 2.94 -2.57 14.28
C LEU A 202 2.28 -1.20 14.42
N LEU A 203 0.97 -1.10 14.15
CA LEU A 203 0.19 0.14 14.32
C LEU A 203 0.16 0.57 15.79
N GLU A 204 -0.09 -0.36 16.71
CA GLU A 204 -0.07 -0.10 18.15
C GLU A 204 1.28 0.44 18.62
N ARG A 205 2.38 -0.19 18.16
CA ARG A 205 3.73 0.26 18.47
C ARG A 205 4.02 1.65 17.91
N ALA A 206 3.63 1.91 16.66
CA ALA A 206 3.83 3.21 16.03
C ALA A 206 3.03 4.30 16.77
N TRP A 207 1.79 4.00 17.15
CA TRP A 207 0.92 4.90 17.89
C TRP A 207 1.46 5.25 19.28
N ALA A 208 1.88 4.24 20.05
CA ALA A 208 2.45 4.46 21.38
C ALA A 208 3.74 5.31 21.33
N ALA A 209 4.53 5.17 20.26
CA ALA A 209 5.73 5.98 20.06
C ALA A 209 5.41 7.45 19.74
N SER A 210 4.32 7.74 19.03
CA SER A 210 3.88 9.10 18.71
C SER A 210 2.99 9.75 19.79
N HIS A 211 2.42 8.95 20.70
CA HIS A 211 1.57 9.40 21.81
C HIS A 211 2.10 8.92 23.17
N PRO A 212 3.29 9.38 23.60
CA PRO A 212 3.83 8.98 24.89
C PRO A 212 2.91 9.44 26.03
N VAL A 213 2.66 8.55 26.99
CA VAL A 213 1.99 8.92 28.24
C VAL A 213 2.92 9.85 29.02
N VAL A 214 2.54 11.12 29.15
CA VAL A 214 3.27 12.09 29.97
C VAL A 214 2.70 12.04 31.37
N VAL A 215 3.54 11.67 32.34
CA VAL A 215 3.21 11.84 33.76
C VAL A 215 3.33 13.33 34.07
N VAL A 216 2.19 13.96 34.34
CA VAL A 216 2.15 15.34 34.83
C VAL A 216 2.43 15.30 36.32
N ASP A 217 3.54 15.90 36.76
CA ASP A 217 3.78 16.19 38.17
C ASP A 217 3.07 17.50 38.52
N GLU A 218 1.99 17.43 39.29
CA GLU A 218 1.26 18.62 39.78
C GLU A 218 2.07 19.42 40.82
N GLY A 219 3.28 18.97 41.20
CA GLY A 219 4.10 19.54 42.26
C GLY A 219 5.02 20.72 41.92
N ALA A 220 5.10 21.18 40.66
CA ALA A 220 6.03 22.26 40.27
C ALA A 220 5.34 23.42 39.56
N MET A 221 4.54 24.19 40.31
CA MET A 221 4.07 25.50 39.86
C MET A 221 5.18 26.54 40.10
N CYS A 222 6.10 26.69 39.12
CA CYS A 222 7.07 27.78 39.14
C CYS A 222 6.37 29.10 38.79
N LEU A 223 6.04 29.89 39.81
CA LEU A 223 5.66 31.29 39.62
C LEU A 223 6.90 32.08 39.17
N PRO A 224 6.81 32.90 38.10
CA PRO A 224 7.90 33.78 37.70
C PRO A 224 7.85 35.02 38.60
N ASP A 225 8.36 34.89 39.81
CA ASP A 225 9.19 35.90 40.46
C ASP A 225 9.67 35.37 41.82
N GLU A 226 10.98 35.48 42.02
CA GLU A 226 11.74 35.13 43.23
C GLU A 226 12.13 33.64 43.41
N GLY A 227 12.78 33.06 42.40
CA GLY A 227 14.06 32.33 42.54
C GLY A 227 14.25 31.24 43.62
N VAL A 228 13.21 30.68 44.24
CA VAL A 228 13.34 29.63 45.26
C VAL A 228 12.25 28.58 45.07
N CYS A 229 12.62 27.40 44.55
CA CYS A 229 11.80 26.20 44.65
C CYS A 229 11.96 25.64 46.07
N GLN A 230 10.90 25.65 46.89
CA GLN A 230 10.87 24.90 48.14
C GLN A 230 10.25 23.51 47.90
N PRO A 231 10.83 22.43 48.46
CA PRO A 231 10.21 21.12 48.41
C PRO A 231 8.92 21.10 49.23
N GLY A 232 7.87 20.49 48.67
CA GLY A 232 6.59 20.30 49.33
C GLY A 232 6.77 19.60 50.67
N LEU A 233 6.19 20.20 51.72
CA LEU A 233 6.15 19.59 53.04
C LEU A 233 5.26 18.36 52.98
N ASP A 234 5.86 17.18 53.12
CA ASP A 234 5.16 15.94 53.47
C ASP A 234 4.38 16.17 54.77
N ALA A 235 3.06 16.27 54.64
CA ALA A 235 2.15 16.30 55.76
C ALA A 235 1.51 14.92 55.93
N THR A 236 2.14 14.05 56.71
CA THR A 236 1.42 13.08 57.55
C THR A 236 2.29 12.66 58.74
N ALA A 237 1.88 13.13 59.91
CA ALA A 237 2.03 12.44 61.19
C ALA A 237 0.96 11.34 61.30
#